data_AF-Q54WN9-F1
#
_entry.id   AF-Q54WN9-F1
#
_cell.length_a   1.000
_cell.length_b   1.000
_cell.length_c   1.000
_cell.angle_alpha   90.00
_cell.angle_beta   90.00
_cell.angle_gamma   90.00
#
_symmetry.space_group_name_H-M   'P 1'
#
loop_
_entity.id
_entity.type
_entity.pdbx_description
1 polymer ?
#
loop_
_entity_poly.entity_id
_entity_poly.type
_entity_poly.pdbx_seq_one_letter_code
_entity_poly.pdbx_strand_id
1 'polypeptide(L)'
;MSVYTGDASLLYLQYYEKLHASSVQKVPANMVIDDRKRKGGSPTGFTLYLVVEKKSWDRAIRINGAQYSYQVELKAGDNTGFLSLDSKSKCIFTNIEWNANNANTTLSFVSAKTLGIWSEDFKIEITPAQRKLFDNRELYVYVSDNEKFYKDNIDNKIKRDQISAGYISF
;
A
#
# COMPACT_ATOMS: atom_id res chain seq x y z
N MET A 1 -13.62 -13.52 -27.73
CA MET A 1 -14.79 -12.98 -27.01
C MET A 1 -14.42 -12.89 -25.53
N SER A 2 -14.73 -11.76 -24.89
CA SER A 2 -14.51 -11.39 -23.48
C SER A 2 -13.07 -11.24 -22.97
N VAL A 3 -12.57 -10.00 -23.05
CA VAL A 3 -11.53 -9.48 -22.16
C VAL A 3 -12.18 -9.35 -20.78
N TYR A 4 -11.75 -10.15 -19.80
CA TYR A 4 -12.07 -9.94 -18.39
C TYR A 4 -11.36 -8.65 -17.94
N THR A 5 -12.00 -7.50 -18.12
CA THR A 5 -11.71 -6.28 -17.36
C THR A 5 -12.55 -6.30 -16.08
N GLY A 6 -12.43 -7.39 -15.32
CA GLY A 6 -13.08 -7.51 -14.03
C GLY A 6 -12.35 -6.63 -13.03
N ASP A 7 -12.75 -5.36 -12.95
CA ASP A 7 -13.00 -4.55 -11.75
C ASP A 7 -12.35 -4.98 -10.41
N ALA A 8 -11.08 -5.39 -10.43
CA ALA A 8 -10.35 -5.77 -9.23
C ALA A 8 -10.24 -4.58 -8.25
N SER A 9 -10.16 -3.36 -8.78
CA SER A 9 -10.17 -2.13 -7.98
C SER A 9 -11.54 -1.86 -7.32
N LEU A 10 -12.65 -2.27 -7.93
CA LEU A 10 -13.99 -2.11 -7.37
C LEU A 10 -14.31 -3.16 -6.30
N LEU A 11 -13.71 -4.36 -6.40
CA LEU A 11 -13.85 -5.39 -5.38
C LEU A 11 -13.29 -4.95 -4.01
N TYR A 12 -12.18 -4.20 -3.95
CA TYR A 12 -11.66 -3.72 -2.67
C TYR A 12 -12.43 -2.52 -2.13
N LEU A 13 -12.86 -1.56 -2.97
CA LEU A 13 -13.75 -0.49 -2.50
C LEU A 13 -15.00 -1.10 -1.85
N GLN A 14 -15.61 -2.10 -2.47
CA GLN A 14 -16.73 -2.81 -1.85
C GLN A 14 -16.34 -3.64 -0.62
N TYR A 15 -15.16 -4.26 -0.58
CA TYR A 15 -14.74 -5.10 0.54
C TYR A 15 -14.36 -4.27 1.77
N TYR A 16 -13.62 -3.18 1.58
CA TYR A 16 -13.26 -2.22 2.62
C TYR A 16 -14.49 -1.43 3.09
N GLU A 17 -15.33 -0.94 2.17
CA GLU A 17 -16.60 -0.30 2.54
C GLU A 17 -17.53 -1.27 3.29
N LYS A 18 -17.54 -2.57 2.94
CA LYS A 18 -18.30 -3.59 3.68
C LYS A 18 -17.74 -3.86 5.08
N LEU A 19 -16.43 -3.97 5.22
CA LEU A 19 -15.79 -4.23 6.52
C LEU A 19 -15.86 -3.03 7.46
N HIS A 20 -15.81 -1.82 6.91
CA HIS A 20 -15.73 -0.58 7.67
C HIS A 20 -17.01 0.25 7.64
N ALA A 21 -18.15 -0.34 7.26
CA ALA A 21 -19.44 0.34 7.04
C ALA A 21 -19.86 1.29 8.19
N SER A 22 -19.41 1.05 9.43
CA SER A 22 -19.70 1.89 10.59
C SER A 22 -18.80 3.12 10.75
N SER A 23 -17.67 3.21 10.06
CA SER A 23 -16.72 4.34 10.17
C SER A 23 -15.83 4.47 8.93
N VAL A 24 -16.41 4.34 7.72
CA VAL A 24 -15.64 4.35 6.47
C VAL A 24 -14.97 5.73 6.31
N GLN A 25 -13.73 5.85 6.74
CA GLN A 25 -12.86 6.90 6.23
C GLN A 25 -12.79 6.66 4.72
N LYS A 26 -13.24 7.64 3.94
CA LYS A 26 -13.16 7.56 2.49
C LYS A 26 -11.68 7.58 2.10
N VAL A 27 -11.27 6.62 1.28
CA VAL A 27 -9.93 6.63 0.68
C VAL A 27 -9.78 7.95 -0.09
N PRO A 28 -8.70 8.72 0.13
CA PRO A 28 -8.46 9.96 -0.60
C PRO A 28 -8.51 9.75 -2.13
N ALA A 29 -9.09 10.70 -2.87
CA ALA A 29 -9.30 10.55 -4.32
C ALA A 29 -8.01 10.39 -5.14
N ASN A 30 -6.89 10.84 -4.57
CA ASN A 30 -5.53 10.75 -5.11
C ASN A 30 -4.82 9.42 -4.77
N MET A 31 -5.54 8.48 -4.14
CA MET A 31 -5.03 7.18 -3.75
C MET A 31 -5.88 6.06 -4.35
N VAL A 32 -5.20 5.04 -4.87
CA VAL A 32 -5.82 3.78 -5.28
C VAL A 32 -5.17 2.65 -4.49
N ILE A 33 -5.99 1.80 -3.89
CA ILE A 33 -5.55 0.63 -3.15
C ILE A 33 -6.00 -0.61 -3.93
N ASP A 34 -5.04 -1.46 -4.27
CA ASP A 34 -5.26 -2.71 -5.00
C ASP A 34 -4.68 -3.89 -4.23
N ASP A 35 -5.45 -4.97 -4.11
CA ASP A 35 -5.10 -6.11 -3.28
C ASP A 35 -5.02 -7.40 -4.09
N ARG A 36 -3.82 -7.97 -4.19
CA ARG A 36 -3.56 -9.15 -5.02
C ARG A 36 -3.21 -10.34 -4.15
N LYS A 37 -3.55 -11.56 -4.61
CA LYS A 37 -3.04 -12.77 -3.96
C LYS A 37 -1.55 -12.93 -4.26
N ARG A 38 -0.72 -13.16 -3.26
CA ARG A 38 0.70 -13.45 -3.45
C ARG A 38 0.88 -14.85 -4.07
N LYS A 39 1.82 -15.00 -5.01
CA LYS A 39 2.23 -16.32 -5.53
C LYS A 39 3.33 -16.87 -4.63
N GLY A 40 3.10 -18.03 -4.00
CA GLY A 40 4.13 -18.75 -3.22
C GLY A 40 4.59 -18.05 -1.93
N GLY A 41 3.73 -17.26 -1.28
CA GLY A 41 4.08 -16.49 -0.09
C GLY A 41 3.97 -17.24 1.23
N SER A 42 4.42 -16.57 2.30
CA SER A 42 4.11 -16.96 3.68
C SER A 42 2.58 -16.98 3.86
N PRO A 43 2.02 -17.99 4.55
CA PRO A 43 0.59 -18.01 4.86
C PRO A 43 0.18 -16.89 5.83
N THR A 44 1.13 -16.19 6.46
CA THR A 44 0.87 -15.16 7.45
C THR A 44 1.45 -13.81 7.03
N GLY A 45 0.66 -12.75 7.20
CA GLY A 45 1.05 -11.38 6.85
C GLY A 45 0.84 -11.05 5.39
N PHE A 46 1.32 -9.88 4.97
CA PHE A 46 1.16 -9.36 3.61
C PHE A 46 2.37 -8.55 3.18
N THR A 47 2.51 -8.31 1.88
CA THR A 47 3.51 -7.37 1.36
C THR A 47 2.82 -6.06 1.04
N LEU A 48 3.31 -4.95 1.61
CA LEU A 48 2.82 -3.60 1.33
C LEU A 48 3.74 -2.93 0.33
N TYR A 49 3.18 -2.44 -0.77
CA TYR A 49 3.86 -1.66 -1.79
C TYR A 49 3.32 -0.24 -1.78
N LEU A 50 4.21 0.75 -1.67
CA LEU A 50 3.90 2.15 -1.87
C LEU A 50 4.48 2.59 -3.22
N VAL A 51 3.59 3.01 -4.11
CA VAL A 51 3.93 3.39 -5.48
C VAL A 51 3.51 4.84 -5.69
N VAL A 52 4.49 5.69 -5.94
CA VAL A 52 4.29 7.15 -5.97
C VAL A 52 4.70 7.72 -7.30
N GLU A 53 3.90 8.67 -7.80
CA GLU A 53 4.32 9.52 -8.90
C GLU A 53 5.32 10.57 -8.40
N LYS A 54 6.20 11.04 -9.28
CA LYS A 54 7.23 12.05 -9.01
C LYS A 54 6.75 13.29 -8.24
N LYS A 55 5.52 13.73 -8.50
CA LYS A 55 4.94 14.90 -7.82
C LYS A 55 4.52 14.62 -6.37
N SER A 56 4.32 13.35 -6.03
CA SER A 56 3.83 12.89 -4.73
C SER A 56 4.91 12.13 -3.95
N TRP A 57 6.19 12.48 -4.16
CA TRP A 57 7.32 11.93 -3.43
C TRP A 57 7.37 12.37 -1.96
N ASP A 58 6.54 13.33 -1.58
CA ASP A 58 6.29 13.82 -0.22
C ASP A 58 5.25 12.98 0.54
N ARG A 59 4.93 11.77 0.04
CA ARG A 59 3.97 10.83 0.64
C ARG A 59 4.69 9.67 1.29
N ALA A 60 4.17 9.22 2.44
CA ALA A 60 4.70 8.08 3.16
C ALA A 60 3.58 7.23 3.77
N ILE A 61 3.92 5.99 4.12
CA ILE A 61 3.08 5.14 4.97
C ILE A 61 3.84 4.86 6.26
N ARG A 62 3.26 5.23 7.39
CA ARG A 62 3.74 4.86 8.72
C ARG A 62 3.04 3.61 9.20
N ILE A 63 3.83 2.62 9.60
CA ILE A 63 3.37 1.32 10.08
C ILE A 63 3.65 1.27 11.57
N ASN A 64 2.60 1.09 12.36
CA ASN A 64 2.71 0.84 13.80
C ASN A 64 2.15 -0.54 14.11
N GLY A 65 2.82 -1.29 14.99
CA GLY A 65 2.45 -2.67 15.30
C GLY A 65 3.04 -3.68 14.31
N ALA A 66 2.29 -4.75 14.03
CA ALA A 66 2.82 -5.91 13.30
C ALA A 66 4.12 -6.43 13.96
N GLN A 67 5.09 -6.94 13.21
CA GLN A 67 6.36 -7.44 13.73
C GLN A 67 7.29 -6.33 14.28
N TYR A 68 6.94 -5.06 14.09
CA TYR A 68 7.77 -3.94 14.50
C TYR A 68 7.46 -3.50 15.94
N SER A 69 8.51 -3.37 16.76
CA SER A 69 8.42 -2.80 18.11
C SER A 69 8.41 -1.27 18.12
N TYR A 70 8.68 -0.64 16.98
CA TYR A 70 8.71 0.80 16.75
C TYR A 70 8.00 1.15 15.43
N GLN A 71 7.75 2.43 15.20
CA GLN A 71 7.14 2.90 13.96
C GLN A 71 8.10 2.75 12.78
N VAL A 72 7.68 2.06 11.73
CA VAL A 72 8.40 2.02 10.45
C VAL A 72 7.75 2.98 9.47
N GLU A 73 8.55 3.68 8.67
CA GLU A 73 8.06 4.61 7.66
C GLU A 73 8.54 4.18 6.27
N LEU A 74 7.59 4.01 5.34
CA LEU A 74 7.85 3.72 3.94
C LEU A 74 7.74 4.99 3.13
N LYS A 75 8.85 5.42 2.54
CA LYS A 75 8.95 6.58 1.64
C LYS A 75 9.56 6.15 0.31
N ALA A 76 8.76 6.14 -0.74
CA ALA A 76 9.26 5.85 -2.08
C ALA A 76 9.95 7.06 -2.73
N GLY A 77 9.73 8.28 -2.22
CA GLY A 77 10.33 9.51 -2.75
C GLY A 77 11.82 9.66 -2.44
N ASP A 78 12.27 9.13 -1.30
CA ASP A 78 13.65 9.25 -0.83
C ASP A 78 14.62 8.50 -1.76
N ASN A 79 15.89 8.89 -1.73
CA ASN A 79 16.91 8.32 -2.63
C ASN A 79 17.37 6.90 -2.23
N THR A 80 16.82 6.32 -1.17
CA THR A 80 17.27 5.06 -0.58
C THR A 80 16.20 3.98 -0.68
N GLY A 81 16.57 2.78 -1.15
CA GLY A 81 15.72 1.59 -1.05
C GLY A 81 14.43 1.60 -1.88
N PHE A 82 14.41 2.32 -3.00
CA PHE A 82 13.27 2.31 -3.92
C PHE A 82 13.63 1.63 -5.25
N LEU A 83 12.62 1.07 -5.91
CA LEU A 83 12.66 0.60 -7.28
C LEU A 83 12.06 1.67 -8.20
N SER A 84 12.84 2.16 -9.17
CA SER A 84 12.29 3.02 -10.22
C SER A 84 11.48 2.15 -11.18
N LEU A 85 10.18 2.39 -11.29
CA LEU A 85 9.31 1.66 -12.23
C LEU A 85 9.42 2.28 -13.63
N ASP A 86 9.44 3.61 -13.68
CA ASP A 86 9.70 4.43 -14.86
C ASP A 86 10.30 5.79 -14.45
N SER A 87 10.45 6.74 -15.38
CA SER A 87 11.00 8.08 -15.11
C SER A 87 10.10 8.99 -14.26
N LYS A 88 8.85 8.55 -14.01
CA LYS A 88 7.81 9.32 -13.33
C LYS A 88 7.31 8.64 -12.06
N SER A 89 7.73 7.42 -11.76
CA SER A 89 7.20 6.67 -10.62
C SER A 89 8.26 5.79 -9.95
N LYS A 90 8.16 5.74 -8.63
CA LYS A 90 9.01 4.92 -7.75
C LYS A 90 8.13 4.00 -6.92
N CYS A 91 8.67 2.87 -6.53
CA CYS A 91 8.04 1.90 -5.64
C CYS A 91 8.98 1.57 -4.48
N ILE A 92 8.45 1.55 -3.26
CA ILE A 92 9.10 0.90 -2.12
C ILE A 92 8.15 -0.14 -1.56
N PHE A 93 8.67 -1.18 -0.94
CA PHE A 93 7.84 -2.21 -0.34
C PHE A 93 8.44 -2.76 0.94
N THR A 94 7.59 -3.35 1.76
CA THR A 94 8.02 -4.14 2.92
C THR A 94 7.08 -5.31 3.15
N ASN A 95 7.60 -6.36 3.75
CA ASN A 95 6.77 -7.45 4.25
C ASN A 95 6.28 -7.09 5.65
N ILE A 96 5.00 -7.27 5.90
CA ILE A 96 4.34 -7.05 7.19
C ILE A 96 3.90 -8.41 7.70
N GLU A 97 4.52 -8.83 8.79
CA GLU A 97 4.22 -10.08 9.51
C GLU A 97 3.50 -9.75 10.82
N TRP A 98 2.55 -10.57 11.22
CA TRP A 98 1.81 -10.28 12.44
C TRP A 98 2.65 -10.53 13.68
N ASN A 99 2.60 -9.63 14.67
CA ASN A 99 3.14 -9.95 15.99
C ASN A 99 2.31 -11.03 16.70
N ALA A 100 3.00 -11.75 17.59
CA ALA A 100 2.39 -12.70 18.52
C ALA A 100 1.49 -12.03 19.56
N ASN A 101 1.75 -10.77 19.92
CA ASN A 101 1.05 -10.06 21.02
C ASN A 101 -0.39 -9.64 20.71
N ASN A 102 -0.93 -10.03 19.54
CA ASN A 102 -2.31 -9.78 19.17
C ASN A 102 -2.73 -8.29 19.24
N ALA A 103 -1.79 -7.37 18.99
CA ALA A 103 -2.06 -5.93 18.99
C ALA A 103 -2.58 -5.45 17.62
N ASN A 104 -3.27 -4.31 17.58
CA ASN A 104 -3.69 -3.73 16.30
C ASN A 104 -2.46 -3.30 15.48
N THR A 105 -2.55 -3.44 14.16
CA THR A 105 -1.59 -2.86 13.22
C THR A 105 -2.23 -1.65 12.56
N THR A 106 -1.54 -0.52 12.53
CA THR A 106 -2.04 0.70 11.88
C THR A 106 -1.14 1.06 10.71
N LEU A 107 -1.77 1.31 9.54
CA LEU A 107 -1.15 1.91 8.37
C LEU A 107 -1.65 3.34 8.25
N SER A 108 -0.82 4.31 8.64
CA SER A 108 -1.14 5.73 8.55
C SER A 108 -0.51 6.31 7.28
N PHE A 109 -1.36 6.81 6.39
CA PHE A 109 -0.95 7.46 5.15
C PHE A 109 -0.77 8.94 5.44
N VAL A 110 0.46 9.43 5.23
CA VAL A 110 0.85 10.77 5.63
C VAL A 110 1.42 11.55 4.45
N SER A 111 1.27 12.87 4.51
CA SER A 111 1.95 13.79 3.60
C SER A 111 2.66 14.90 4.36
N ALA A 112 3.77 15.34 3.79
CA ALA A 112 4.45 16.53 4.28
C ALA A 112 3.60 17.77 3.96
N LYS A 113 3.32 18.58 4.98
CA LYS A 113 2.69 19.89 4.85
C LYS A 113 3.77 20.97 4.96
N THR A 114 3.33 22.23 5.00
CA THR A 114 4.21 23.39 5.21
C THR A 114 5.11 23.18 6.43
N LEU A 115 6.36 23.64 6.35
CA LEU A 115 7.41 23.45 7.36
C LEU A 115 7.87 22.00 7.59
N GLY A 116 7.52 21.05 6.72
CA GLY A 116 7.95 19.66 6.83
C GLY A 116 7.20 18.85 7.89
N ILE A 117 6.10 19.40 8.45
CA ILE A 117 5.24 18.70 9.40
C ILE A 117 4.43 17.66 8.62
N TRP A 118 4.53 16.40 9.04
CA TRP A 118 3.74 15.32 8.45
C TRP A 118 2.36 15.25 9.09
N SER A 119 1.30 15.27 8.28
CA SER A 119 -0.06 15.04 8.77
C SER A 119 -0.64 13.75 8.19
N GLU A 120 -1.45 13.06 8.99
CA GLU A 120 -2.24 11.91 8.54
C GLU A 120 -3.36 12.37 7.62
N ASP A 121 -3.35 11.87 6.38
CA ASP A 121 -4.40 12.10 5.40
C ASP A 121 -5.47 10.99 5.50
N PHE A 122 -5.06 9.77 5.86
CA PHE A 122 -5.90 8.57 5.92
C PHE A 122 -5.25 7.51 6.80
N LYS A 123 -6.02 6.61 7.40
CA LYS A 123 -5.48 5.45 8.11
C LYS A 123 -6.30 4.19 7.90
N ILE A 124 -5.60 3.06 7.92
CA ILE A 124 -6.20 1.72 8.02
C ILE A 124 -5.78 1.13 9.36
N GLU A 125 -6.76 0.68 10.14
CA GLU A 125 -6.52 -0.07 11.36
C GLU A 125 -6.91 -1.53 11.13
N ILE A 126 -5.94 -2.43 11.33
CA ILE A 126 -6.09 -3.87 11.18
C ILE A 126 -6.08 -4.49 12.57
N THR A 127 -7.27 -4.83 13.04
CA THR A 127 -7.44 -5.57 14.29
C THR A 127 -7.00 -7.03 14.13
N PRO A 128 -6.68 -7.74 15.23
CA PRO A 128 -6.45 -9.18 15.23
C PRO A 128 -7.41 -10.02 14.40
N ALA A 129 -8.72 -9.71 14.49
CA ALA A 129 -9.76 -10.45 13.78
C ALA A 129 -9.67 -10.26 12.26
N GLN A 130 -9.19 -9.11 11.80
CA GLN A 130 -9.07 -8.76 10.38
C GLN A 130 -7.78 -9.28 9.73
N ARG A 131 -6.76 -9.67 10.51
CA ARG A 131 -5.45 -10.12 10.01
C ARG A 131 -5.55 -11.21 8.92
N LYS A 132 -6.45 -12.18 9.11
CA LYS A 132 -6.71 -13.27 8.16
C LYS A 132 -7.16 -12.80 6.76
N LEU A 133 -7.69 -11.58 6.66
CA LEU A 133 -8.13 -11.00 5.39
C LEU A 133 -6.95 -10.46 4.57
N PHE A 134 -5.85 -10.13 5.27
CA PHE A 134 -4.61 -9.63 4.67
C PHE A 134 -3.59 -10.76 4.49
N ASP A 135 -3.73 -11.90 5.16
CA ASP A 135 -2.84 -13.03 5.02
C ASP A 135 -2.59 -13.44 3.55
N ASN A 136 -1.32 -13.59 3.19
CA ASN A 136 -0.85 -13.97 1.86
C ASN A 136 -1.35 -13.02 0.74
N ARG A 137 -1.55 -11.74 1.07
CA ARG A 137 -1.87 -10.67 0.11
C ARG A 137 -0.66 -9.82 -0.24
N GLU A 138 -0.76 -9.13 -1.36
CA GLU A 138 0.06 -8.00 -1.74
C GLU A 138 -0.87 -6.80 -1.80
N LEU A 139 -0.61 -5.78 -0.97
CA LEU A 139 -1.37 -4.54 -0.97
C LEU A 139 -0.57 -3.47 -1.68
N TYR A 140 -1.06 -3.03 -2.83
CA TYR A 140 -0.47 -1.95 -3.60
C TYR A 140 -1.21 -0.65 -3.32
N VAL A 141 -0.48 0.35 -2.85
CA VAL A 141 -0.98 1.69 -2.59
C VAL A 141 -0.36 2.61 -3.60
N TYR A 142 -1.17 3.06 -4.55
CA TYR A 142 -0.78 3.99 -5.58
C TYR A 142 -1.18 5.41 -5.17
N VAL A 143 -0.23 6.34 -5.15
CA VAL A 143 -0.48 7.73 -4.77
C VAL A 143 0.02 8.67 -5.86
N SER A 144 -0.87 9.51 -6.36
CA SER A 144 -0.57 10.51 -7.38
C SER A 144 -1.48 11.71 -7.21
N ASP A 145 -0.93 12.92 -7.31
CA ASP A 145 -1.74 14.15 -7.36
C ASP A 145 -2.55 14.29 -8.66
N ASN A 146 -2.38 13.39 -9.62
CA ASN A 146 -3.23 13.24 -10.80
C ASN A 146 -4.08 11.97 -10.66
N GLU A 147 -5.36 12.14 -10.30
CA GLU A 147 -6.29 11.04 -10.02
C GLU A 147 -6.38 9.98 -11.14
N LYS A 148 -6.07 10.33 -12.39
CA LYS A 148 -6.13 9.43 -13.55
C LYS A 148 -4.87 8.59 -13.74
N PHE A 149 -3.75 8.96 -13.14
CA PHE A 149 -2.44 8.38 -13.46
C PHE A 149 -2.41 6.87 -13.25
N TYR A 150 -2.98 6.39 -12.15
CA TYR A 150 -3.02 4.96 -11.80
C TYR A 150 -4.34 4.29 -12.10
N LYS A 151 -5.46 5.02 -12.13
CA LYS A 151 -6.79 4.44 -12.42
C LYS A 151 -6.82 3.73 -13.78
N ASP A 152 -6.10 4.26 -14.77
CA ASP A 152 -6.12 3.71 -16.13
C ASP A 152 -5.03 2.65 -16.40
N ASN A 153 -4.06 2.45 -15.49
CA ASN A 153 -2.82 1.73 -15.82
C ASN A 153 -2.25 0.85 -14.69
N ILE A 154 -3.04 0.49 -13.68
CA ILE A 154 -2.55 -0.19 -12.47
C ILE A 154 -1.77 -1.48 -12.77
N ASP A 155 -2.28 -2.31 -13.68
CA ASP A 155 -1.67 -3.58 -14.09
C ASP A 155 -0.39 -3.42 -14.91
N ASN A 156 -0.24 -2.29 -15.61
CA ASN A 156 0.93 -2.00 -16.43
C ASN A 156 2.09 -1.45 -15.61
N LYS A 157 1.81 -0.83 -14.45
CA LYS A 157 2.82 -0.08 -13.69
C LYS A 157 3.73 -0.96 -12.85
N ILE A 158 3.23 -2.10 -12.38
CA ILE A 158 4.03 -3.03 -11.60
C ILE A 158 3.88 -4.41 -12.24
N LYS A 159 4.74 -4.68 -13.21
CA LYS A 159 4.96 -6.06 -13.62
C LYS A 159 5.74 -6.72 -12.48
N ARG A 160 5.15 -7.73 -11.82
CA ARG A 160 5.78 -8.41 -10.67
C ARG A 160 7.24 -8.82 -10.94
N ASP A 161 7.56 -9.14 -12.19
CA ASP A 161 8.92 -9.49 -12.63
C ASP A 161 9.95 -8.37 -12.37
N GLN A 162 9.52 -7.09 -12.40
CA GLN A 162 10.37 -5.94 -12.09
C GLN A 162 10.65 -5.81 -10.58
N ILE A 163 9.76 -6.29 -9.71
CA ILE A 163 9.98 -6.29 -8.25
C ILE A 163 10.95 -7.40 -7.88
N SER A 164 10.78 -8.60 -8.43
CA SER A 164 11.68 -9.73 -8.13
C SER A 164 13.14 -9.49 -8.51
N ALA A 165 13.40 -8.58 -9.46
CA ALA A 165 14.75 -8.19 -9.85
C ALA A 165 15.45 -7.28 -8.82
N GLY A 166 14.68 -6.62 -7.94
CA GLY A 166 15.19 -5.70 -6.94
C GLY A 166 15.18 -6.31 -5.54
N TYR A 167 16.11 -7.22 -5.26
CA TYR A 167 16.40 -7.59 -3.88
C TYR A 167 16.94 -6.36 -3.13
N ILE A 168 16.12 -5.78 -2.26
CA ILE A 168 16.56 -4.82 -1.25
C ILE A 168 16.65 -5.60 0.06
N SER A 169 17.88 -5.96 0.44
CA SER A 169 18.20 -6.37 1.80
C SER A 169 18.04 -5.17 2.72
N PHE A 170 17.17 -5.30 3.74
CA PHE A 170 17.18 -4.43 4.92
C PHE A 170 18.26 -4.91 5.90
#